data_AF-D3ENW5-F1
#
_entry.id   AF-D3ENW5-F1
#
_cell.length_a   1.000
_cell.length_b   1.000
_cell.length_c   1.000
_cell.angle_alpha   90.00
_cell.angle_beta   90.00
_cell.angle_gamma   90.00
#
_symmetry.space_group_name_H-M   'P 1'
#
loop_
_entity.id
_entity.type
_entity.pdbx_description
1 polymer ?
#
loop_
_entity_poly.entity_id
_entity_poly.type
_entity_poly.pdbx_seq_one_letter_code
_entity_poly.pdbx_strand_id
1 'polypeptide(L)'
;MNLFVEQLNVNLVIKTFLFDLINGDITLISGLFWLFVAALFSTVSGAIGGIVLAGKDLGYELAGILGGLLGPAGGVPVAIIGLIILKFI
;
A
#
# COMPACT_ATOMS: atom_id res chain seq x y z
N MET A 1 22.56 5.19 13.40
CA MET A 1 22.24 3.87 12.81
C MET A 1 21.44 3.10 13.83
N ASN A 2 20.27 2.55 13.49
CA ASN A 2 19.44 1.82 14.46
C ASN A 2 20.16 0.52 14.88
N LEU A 3 20.52 0.41 16.16
CA LEU A 3 21.32 -0.68 16.74
C LEU A 3 20.69 -2.07 16.45
N PHE A 4 19.36 -2.11 16.35
CA PHE A 4 18.58 -3.30 16.06
C PHE A 4 18.76 -3.83 14.62
N VAL A 5 18.87 -2.94 13.62
CA VAL A 5 19.02 -3.33 12.20
C VAL A 5 20.44 -3.79 11.92
N GLU A 6 21.41 -3.24 12.63
CA GLU A 6 22.83 -3.58 12.46
C GLU A 6 23.13 -5.03 12.90
N GLN A 7 22.46 -5.51 13.95
CA GLN A 7 22.57 -6.87 14.48
C GLN A 7 21.95 -7.95 13.57
N LEU A 8 21.16 -7.58 12.57
CA LEU A 8 20.60 -8.53 11.62
C LEU A 8 21.70 -9.08 10.71
N ASN A 9 21.82 -10.41 10.61
CA ASN A 9 22.74 -11.06 9.66
C ASN A 9 22.10 -11.18 8.26
N VAL A 10 21.78 -10.04 7.66
CA VAL A 10 21.20 -9.93 6.31
C VAL A 10 22.09 -9.10 5.39
N ASN A 11 21.87 -9.20 4.09
CA ASN A 11 22.61 -8.44 3.09
C ASN A 11 22.44 -6.92 3.31
N LEU A 12 23.49 -6.15 2.98
CA LEU A 12 23.52 -4.68 3.03
C LEU A 12 22.28 -4.02 2.38
N VAL A 13 21.80 -4.54 1.24
CA VAL A 13 20.61 -4.00 0.54
C VAL A 13 19.36 -4.06 1.43
N ILE A 14 19.17 -5.17 2.15
CA ILE A 14 18.02 -5.37 3.03
C ILE A 14 18.17 -4.48 4.28
N LYS A 15 19.39 -4.30 4.79
CA LYS A 15 19.64 -3.38 5.92
C LYS A 15 19.28 -1.95 5.57
N THR A 16 19.73 -1.47 4.41
CA THR A 16 19.41 -0.11 3.95
C THR A 16 17.90 0.07 3.76
N PHE A 17 17.23 -0.89 3.11
CA PHE A 17 15.78 -0.84 2.94
C PHE A 17 15.02 -0.78 4.28
N LEU A 18 15.36 -1.63 5.25
CA LEU A 18 14.73 -1.62 6.57
C LEU A 18 14.99 -0.32 7.34
N PHE A 19 16.20 0.24 7.19
CA PHE A 19 16.54 1.52 7.80
C PHE A 19 15.71 2.66 7.21
N ASP A 20 15.62 2.74 5.88
CA ASP A 20 14.79 3.72 5.18
C ASP A 20 13.32 3.60 5.60
N LEU A 21 12.80 2.36 5.73
CA LEU A 21 11.44 2.10 6.18
C LEU A 21 11.17 2.60 7.61
N ILE A 22 12.10 2.37 8.53
CA ILE A 22 11.95 2.74 9.95
C ILE A 22 12.07 4.25 10.14
N ASN A 23 12.96 4.91 9.41
CA ASN A 23 13.13 6.35 9.50
C ASN A 23 12.06 7.13 8.75
N GLY A 24 11.27 6.45 7.91
CA GLY A 24 10.26 7.08 7.07
C GLY A 24 10.84 7.76 5.82
N ASP A 25 12.05 7.40 5.41
CA ASP A 25 12.65 7.92 4.18
C ASP A 25 11.96 7.31 2.95
N ILE A 26 11.47 8.18 2.07
CA ILE A 26 10.77 7.79 0.84
C ILE A 26 11.78 7.69 -0.31
N THR A 27 12.46 6.54 -0.36
CA THR A 27 13.24 6.09 -1.51
C THR A 27 12.34 5.37 -2.51
N LEU A 28 12.85 5.05 -3.70
CA LEU A 28 12.05 4.39 -4.74
C LEU A 28 11.55 3.01 -4.28
N ILE A 29 12.38 2.26 -3.54
CA ILE A 29 12.05 0.92 -3.05
C ILE A 29 11.06 1.01 -1.88
N SER A 30 11.27 1.92 -0.92
CA SER A 30 10.33 2.10 0.19
C SER A 30 8.98 2.65 -0.29
N GLY A 31 8.98 3.58 -1.25
CA GLY A 31 7.76 4.10 -1.88
C GLY A 31 6.97 3.02 -2.61
N LEU A 32 7.65 2.14 -3.37
CA LEU A 32 6.98 1.02 -4.06
C LEU A 32 6.40 0.00 -3.07
N PHE A 33 7.10 -0.25 -1.97
CA PHE A 33 6.60 -1.07 -0.87
C PHE A 33 5.32 -0.49 -0.27
N TRP A 34 5.30 0.81 0.04
CA TRP A 34 4.10 1.48 0.56
C TRP A 34 2.95 1.50 -0.44
N LEU A 35 3.25 1.62 -1.73
CA LEU A 35 2.26 1.50 -2.81
C LEU A 35 1.61 0.13 -2.85
N PHE A 36 2.42 -0.93 -2.69
CA PHE A 36 1.91 -2.29 -2.62
C PHE A 36 1.01 -2.50 -1.39
N VAL A 37 1.43 -1.99 -0.22
CA VAL A 37 0.61 -2.03 1.00
C VAL A 37 -0.71 -1.27 0.78
N ALA A 38 -0.65 -0.06 0.20
CA ALA A 38 -1.85 0.72 -0.10
C ALA A 38 -2.79 -0.03 -1.05
N ALA A 39 -2.26 -0.70 -2.09
CA ALA A 39 -3.07 -1.49 -3.01
C ALA A 39 -3.80 -2.65 -2.30
N LEU A 40 -3.14 -3.36 -1.39
CA LEU A 40 -3.76 -4.45 -0.62
C LEU A 40 -4.93 -3.94 0.24
N PHE A 41 -4.69 -2.88 1.02
CA PHE A 41 -5.74 -2.28 1.85
C PHE A 41 -6.88 -1.73 1.00
N SER A 42 -6.54 -1.11 -0.14
CA SER A 42 -7.51 -0.54 -1.05
C SER A 42 -8.41 -1.61 -1.70
N THR A 43 -7.87 -2.79 -2.01
CA THR A 43 -8.67 -3.95 -2.48
C THR A 43 -9.68 -4.37 -1.43
N VAL A 44 -9.24 -4.50 -0.18
CA VAL A 44 -10.13 -4.95 0.92
C VAL A 44 -11.22 -3.91 1.18
N SER A 45 -10.86 -2.64 1.31
CA SER A 45 -11.83 -1.57 1.52
C SER A 45 -12.77 -1.40 0.32
N GLY A 46 -12.24 -1.55 -0.89
CA GLY A 46 -13.01 -1.49 -2.13
C GLY A 46 -14.02 -2.62 -2.23
N ALA A 47 -13.62 -3.86 -1.91
CA ALA A 47 -14.51 -5.02 -1.92
C ALA A 47 -15.65 -4.85 -0.91
N ILE A 48 -15.34 -4.40 0.30
CA ILE A 48 -16.35 -4.09 1.33
C ILE A 48 -17.27 -2.96 0.83
N GLY A 49 -16.72 -1.89 0.26
CA GLY A 49 -17.50 -0.81 -0.33
C GLY A 49 -18.45 -1.27 -1.43
N GLY A 50 -17.97 -2.13 -2.34
CA GLY A 50 -18.78 -2.73 -3.41
C GLY A 50 -19.94 -3.56 -2.87
N ILE A 51 -19.67 -4.44 -1.90
CA ILE A 51 -20.69 -5.26 -1.20
C ILE A 51 -21.74 -4.36 -0.55
N VAL A 52 -21.32 -3.29 0.13
CA VAL A 52 -22.23 -2.38 0.84
C VAL A 52 -23.08 -1.55 -0.11
N LEU A 53 -22.51 -1.03 -1.20
CA LEU A 53 -23.24 -0.19 -2.14
C LEU A 53 -24.16 -0.98 -3.08
N ALA A 54 -23.68 -2.08 -3.65
CA ALA A 54 -24.32 -2.76 -4.77
C ALA A 54 -24.64 -4.24 -4.51
N GLY A 55 -24.29 -4.78 -3.34
CA GLY A 55 -24.46 -6.21 -3.04
C GLY A 55 -25.91 -6.71 -3.11
N LYS A 56 -26.89 -5.86 -2.77
CA LYS A 56 -28.32 -6.19 -2.84
C LYS A 56 -28.83 -6.33 -4.28
N ASP A 57 -28.28 -5.54 -5.20
CA ASP A 57 -28.79 -5.44 -6.58
C ASP A 57 -27.99 -6.32 -7.55
N LEU A 58 -26.68 -6.48 -7.30
CA LEU A 58 -25.75 -7.20 -8.17
C LEU A 58 -25.36 -8.59 -7.64
N GLY A 59 -25.70 -8.88 -6.38
CA GLY A 59 -25.20 -10.04 -5.64
C GLY A 59 -23.88 -9.74 -4.93
N TYR A 60 -23.73 -10.27 -3.71
CA TYR A 60 -22.58 -9.98 -2.84
C TYR A 60 -21.23 -10.40 -3.44
N GLU A 61 -21.20 -11.50 -4.20
CA GLU A 61 -19.97 -12.01 -4.80
C GLU A 61 -19.48 -11.08 -5.92
N LEU A 62 -20.33 -10.76 -6.90
CA LEU A 62 -19.96 -9.89 -8.01
C LEU A 62 -19.67 -8.46 -7.53
N ALA A 63 -20.45 -7.95 -6.58
CA ALA A 63 -20.21 -6.64 -5.98
C ALA A 63 -18.87 -6.58 -5.23
N GLY A 64 -18.48 -7.66 -4.55
CA GLY A 64 -17.16 -7.78 -3.90
C GLY A 64 -16.00 -7.85 -4.89
N ILE A 65 -16.15 -8.61 -5.98
CA ILE A 65 -15.11 -8.70 -7.03
C ILE A 65 -14.91 -7.34 -7.71
N LEU A 66 -15.99 -6.67 -8.10
CA LEU A 66 -15.93 -5.35 -8.74
C LEU A 66 -15.41 -4.30 -7.78
N GLY A 67 -15.89 -4.27 -6.54
CA GLY A 67 -15.40 -3.37 -5.51
C GLY A 67 -13.91 -3.59 -5.22
N GLY A 68 -13.47 -4.85 -5.14
CA GLY A 68 -12.07 -5.20 -4.91
C GLY A 68 -11.17 -4.80 -6.06
N LEU A 69 -11.63 -4.91 -7.31
CA LEU A 69 -10.89 -4.46 -8.49
C LEU A 69 -10.81 -2.93 -8.58
N LEU A 70 -11.92 -2.25 -8.29
CA LEU A 70 -12.01 -0.78 -8.39
C LEU A 70 -11.43 -0.05 -7.17
N GLY A 71 -11.29 -0.75 -6.04
CA GLY A 71 -10.61 -0.25 -4.86
C GLY A 71 -9.24 0.32 -5.21
N PRO A 72 -8.28 -0.51 -5.68
CA PRO A 72 -6.96 -0.06 -6.10
C PRO A 72 -7.00 0.96 -7.24
N ALA A 73 -7.98 0.87 -8.15
CA ALA A 73 -8.13 1.85 -9.23
C ALA A 73 -8.33 3.28 -8.71
N GLY A 74 -8.94 3.46 -7.54
CA GLY A 74 -9.02 4.75 -6.83
C GLY A 74 -7.87 4.97 -5.83
N GLY A 75 -7.53 3.95 -5.03
CA GLY A 75 -6.56 4.09 -3.94
C GLY A 75 -5.11 4.23 -4.39
N VAL A 76 -4.70 3.52 -5.45
CA VAL A 76 -3.32 3.55 -5.97
C VAL A 76 -2.97 4.92 -6.56
N PRO A 77 -3.78 5.55 -7.42
CA PRO A 77 -3.49 6.91 -7.91
C PRO A 77 -3.36 7.93 -6.77
N VAL A 78 -4.23 7.86 -5.76
CA VAL A 78 -4.17 8.74 -4.58
C VAL A 78 -2.88 8.50 -3.79
N ALA A 79 -2.50 7.24 -3.58
CA ALA A 79 -1.24 6.90 -2.91
C ALA A 79 -0.01 7.38 -3.69
N ILE A 80 -0.01 7.29 -5.03
CA ILE A 80 1.05 7.84 -5.88
C ILE A 80 1.18 9.35 -5.66
N ILE A 81 0.05 10.08 -5.71
CA ILE A 81 0.03 11.53 -5.49
C ILE A 81 0.55 11.87 -4.09
N GLY A 82 0.10 11.15 -3.06
CA GLY A 82 0.55 11.34 -1.68
C GLY A 82 2.06 11.13 -1.51
N LEU A 83 2.61 10.05 -2.07
CA LEU A 83 4.04 9.77 -2.04
C LEU A 83 4.86 10.82 -2.78
N ILE A 84 4.36 11.32 -3.92
CA ILE A 84 5.00 12.41 -4.66
C ILE A 84 5.05 13.67 -3.79
N ILE A 85 3.93 14.05 -3.15
CA ILE A 85 3.87 15.23 -2.29
C ILE A 85 4.83 15.09 -1.11
N LEU A 86 4.81 13.95 -0.41
CA LEU A 86 5.71 13.72 0.73
C LEU A 86 7.18 13.75 0.34
N LYS A 87 7.53 13.32 -0.88
CA LYS A 87 8.93 13.39 -1.36
C LYS A 87 9.43 14.83 -1.54
N PHE A 88 8.52 15.79 -1.75
CA PHE A 88 8.86 17.21 -1.97
C PHE A 88 8.71 18.07 -0.71
N ILE A 89 8.27 17.49 0.41
CA ILE A 89 8.17 18.16 1.72
C ILE A 89 9.39 17.81 2.57
#